data_AF-A0A2V2CST8-F1
#
_entry.id   AF-A0A2V2CST8-F1
#
_cell.length_a   1.000
_cell.length_b   1.000
_cell.length_c   1.000
_cell.angle_alpha   90.00
_cell.angle_beta   90.00
_cell.angle_gamma   90.00
#
_symmetry.space_group_name_H-M   'P 1'
#
loop_
_entity.id
_entity.type
_entity.pdbx_description
1 polymer ?
#
loop_
_entity_poly.entity_id
_entity_poly.type
_entity_poly.pdbx_seq_one_letter_code
_entity_poly.pdbx_strand_id
1 'polypeptide(L)'
;MLLDTLREKANNLPLLPGVYIMLDDRGEVIYVGKAKKLKNRVSSYFHGEHLPKVAAMVEKVADFNVIVAASEFEALVLENSLIKRHKPHYNILLKDDKGYPFIRLDLKSPYPAMSLSAKAGKDGARYFGPFGSRSQTRDIISTISKALLLPDCSRKFPRDIGRDRPCLNYHMGACAGWCLKDSDGEDYRARMRQAALILEGRAGELKESLREQMEQAAEELRFEKAAQFRDRLRAVEGLENKQRVIATAFADTDAVGFCRGARSCFTVLHFVGGDLAGKDVEMFEEPLEEDAEAVSGLVRQYYAAHRGGWPRSILLPCEIEDAQELETLLSEFSGRRIYIESPKRGERLRLIEAAALNAREEIQRRTTAAQRRSKTLEWLQKALELENFPRRIEAFDVSNLGDTGIVAAMTVHVDGKPLKRDYKRFRMRDQDIRDDYASMHQAVYRRLRHFVDGDEKFAPLPDLLLIDGGRTHAATARAAAEELGLKLPVFGMVKDDRHRTRALVTPEGREIGIGANQAVFALIGSIQEETHRSAIEYQRKLRNEASGSALDKIPGIGPRRRAELLKYFKSLKAVKAASPEQLRLVLPKNTAQAVYDYFHTEESGKK
;
A
#
# COMPACT_ATOMS: atom_id res chain seq x y z
N MET A 1 -22.73 21.47 -7.15
CA MET A 1 -22.34 20.59 -8.29
C MET A 1 -20.84 20.53 -8.48
N LEU A 2 -20.15 21.56 -9.02
CA LEU A 2 -18.69 21.49 -9.24
C LEU A 2 -17.88 21.31 -7.94
N LEU A 3 -18.27 22.01 -6.87
CA LEU A 3 -17.59 21.87 -5.57
C LEU A 3 -17.78 20.47 -4.96
N ASP A 4 -18.94 19.85 -5.16
CA ASP A 4 -19.26 18.51 -4.65
C ASP A 4 -18.47 17.43 -5.40
N THR A 5 -18.31 17.58 -6.72
CA THR A 5 -17.47 16.69 -7.53
C THR A 5 -15.99 16.80 -7.14
N LEU A 6 -15.50 18.02 -6.85
CA LEU A 6 -14.13 18.23 -6.39
C LEU A 6 -13.90 17.63 -4.98
N ARG A 7 -14.89 17.73 -4.10
CA ARG A 7 -14.87 17.09 -2.77
C ARG A 7 -14.78 15.58 -2.86
N GLU A 8 -15.62 14.97 -3.68
CA GLU A 8 -15.60 13.52 -3.90
C GLU A 8 -14.25 13.08 -4.49
N LYS A 9 -13.77 13.81 -5.52
CA LYS A 9 -12.46 13.59 -6.14
C LYS A 9 -11.31 13.70 -5.13
N ALA A 10 -11.39 14.62 -4.16
CA ALA A 10 -10.38 14.81 -3.12
C ALA A 10 -10.41 13.70 -2.04
N ASN A 11 -11.61 13.23 -1.67
CA ASN A 11 -11.78 12.18 -0.67
C ASN A 11 -11.28 10.80 -1.14
N ASN A 12 -11.20 10.61 -2.46
CA ASN A 12 -10.64 9.41 -3.09
C ASN A 12 -9.12 9.45 -3.26
N LEU A 13 -8.43 10.52 -2.84
CA LEU A 13 -6.97 10.57 -2.88
C LEU A 13 -6.32 9.67 -1.81
N PRO A 14 -5.07 9.24 -2.03
CA PRO A 14 -4.36 8.42 -1.06
C PRO A 14 -3.83 9.21 0.15
N LEU A 15 -3.51 8.47 1.21
CA LEU A 15 -2.78 8.98 2.39
C LEU A 15 -1.26 8.92 2.19
N LEU A 16 -0.81 9.09 0.94
CA LEU A 16 0.60 9.10 0.55
C LEU A 16 1.12 10.54 0.36
N PRO A 17 2.44 10.76 0.43
CA PRO A 17 3.03 12.05 0.09
C PRO A 17 2.96 12.30 -1.43
N GLY A 18 2.91 13.57 -1.81
CA GLY A 18 2.88 13.94 -3.21
C GLY A 18 2.61 15.43 -3.43
N VAL A 19 2.47 15.80 -4.69
CA VAL A 19 2.18 17.17 -5.14
C VAL A 19 0.82 17.22 -5.79
N TYR A 20 0.04 18.24 -5.47
CA TYR A 20 -1.23 18.55 -6.11
C TYR A 20 -1.12 19.84 -6.92
N ILE A 21 -1.79 19.86 -8.05
CA ILE A 21 -1.73 20.90 -9.06
C ILE A 21 -3.19 21.33 -9.32
N MET A 22 -3.53 22.55 -8.94
CA MET A 22 -4.87 23.12 -9.14
C MET A 22 -4.92 23.82 -10.49
N LEU A 23 -6.02 23.59 -11.20
CA LEU A 23 -6.28 24.06 -12.56
C LEU A 23 -7.54 24.94 -12.57
N ASP A 24 -7.53 25.97 -13.41
CA ASP A 24 -8.73 26.74 -13.72
C ASP A 24 -9.59 26.08 -14.80
N ASP A 25 -10.67 26.76 -15.20
CA ASP A 25 -11.64 26.31 -16.20
C ASP A 25 -11.05 26.18 -17.61
N ARG A 26 -9.89 26.80 -17.87
CA ARG A 26 -9.12 26.70 -19.12
C ARG A 26 -8.03 25.63 -19.05
N GLY A 27 -7.84 25.00 -17.89
CA GLY A 27 -6.78 24.03 -17.65
C GLY A 27 -5.42 24.65 -17.33
N GLU A 28 -5.33 25.96 -17.05
CA GLU A 28 -4.08 26.59 -16.64
C GLU A 28 -3.74 26.27 -15.18
N VAL A 29 -2.45 26.07 -14.90
CA VAL A 29 -1.95 25.79 -13.54
C VAL A 29 -1.96 27.08 -12.71
N ILE A 30 -2.90 27.17 -11.78
CA ILE A 30 -3.07 28.35 -10.92
C ILE A 30 -2.41 28.21 -9.54
N TYR A 31 -2.23 26.98 -9.06
CA TYR A 31 -1.55 26.68 -7.80
C TYR A 31 -0.92 25.28 -7.80
N VAL A 32 0.25 25.15 -7.17
CA VAL A 32 0.96 23.88 -6.94
C VAL A 32 1.29 23.79 -5.46
N GLY A 33 1.02 22.66 -4.82
CA GLY A 33 1.38 22.47 -3.43
C GLY A 33 1.76 21.03 -3.11
N LYS A 34 2.58 20.84 -2.08
CA LYS A 34 2.93 19.50 -1.56
C LYS A 34 2.07 19.08 -0.38
N ALA A 35 1.98 17.77 -0.17
CA ALA A 35 1.33 17.17 0.98
C ALA A 35 2.15 16.00 1.54
N LYS A 36 2.17 15.87 2.87
CA LYS A 36 2.57 14.61 3.53
C LYS A 36 1.54 13.50 3.30
N LYS A 37 0.27 13.90 3.27
CA LYS A 37 -0.91 13.05 3.03
C LYS A 37 -1.83 13.80 2.08
N LEU A 38 -1.86 13.39 0.82
CA LEU A 38 -2.60 14.05 -0.26
C LEU A 38 -4.08 14.21 0.08
N LYS A 39 -4.75 13.14 0.53
CA LYS A 39 -6.16 13.18 0.96
C LYS A 39 -6.45 14.31 1.95
N ASN A 40 -5.75 14.31 3.08
CA ASN A 40 -6.00 15.28 4.15
C ASN A 40 -5.77 16.72 3.69
N ARG A 41 -4.68 16.94 2.92
CA ARG A 41 -4.31 18.29 2.49
C ARG A 41 -5.25 18.80 1.41
N VAL A 42 -5.55 18.02 0.38
CA VAL A 42 -6.38 18.47 -0.73
C VAL A 42 -7.84 18.60 -0.29
N SER A 43 -8.38 17.64 0.48
CA SER A 43 -9.73 17.76 1.04
C SER A 43 -9.89 19.02 1.89
N SER A 44 -8.85 19.48 2.59
CA SER A 44 -8.93 20.70 3.39
C SER A 44 -9.21 21.98 2.60
N TYR A 45 -8.96 22.03 1.28
CA TYR A 45 -9.31 23.21 0.46
C TYR A 45 -10.80 23.31 0.13
N PHE A 46 -11.54 22.21 0.31
CA PHE A 46 -12.96 22.15 -0.06
C PHE A 46 -13.86 22.01 1.18
N HIS A 47 -13.30 22.09 2.39
CA HIS A 47 -14.00 21.97 3.66
C HIS A 47 -13.61 23.09 4.62
N GLY A 48 -14.62 23.69 5.28
CA GLY A 48 -14.41 24.72 6.30
C GLY A 48 -14.23 26.13 5.74
N GLU A 49 -13.99 27.08 6.64
CA GLU A 49 -13.68 28.47 6.28
C GLU A 49 -12.19 28.64 5.97
N HIS A 50 -11.89 29.49 5.00
CA HIS A 50 -10.52 29.78 4.58
C HIS A 50 -10.23 31.27 4.69
N LEU A 51 -8.95 31.61 4.87
CA LEU A 51 -8.52 33.00 4.75
C LEU A 51 -8.93 33.55 3.37
N PRO A 52 -9.28 34.84 3.24
CA PRO A 52 -9.84 35.42 2.01
C PRO A 52 -9.03 35.11 0.74
N LYS A 53 -7.69 35.10 0.84
CA LYS A 53 -6.81 34.78 -0.29
C LYS A 53 -6.90 33.33 -0.76
N VAL A 54 -7.10 32.39 0.17
CA VAL A 54 -7.24 30.96 -0.14
C VAL A 54 -8.64 30.68 -0.68
N ALA A 55 -9.67 31.30 -0.10
CA ALA A 55 -11.04 31.23 -0.63
C ALA A 55 -11.11 31.70 -2.10
N ALA A 56 -10.53 32.86 -2.40
CA ALA A 56 -10.47 33.41 -3.76
C ALA A 56 -9.65 32.56 -4.75
N MET A 57 -8.72 31.72 -4.28
CA MET A 57 -8.03 30.74 -5.11
C MET A 57 -8.95 29.54 -5.38
N VAL A 58 -9.56 28.98 -4.32
CA VAL A 58 -10.44 27.80 -4.39
C VAL A 58 -11.63 28.04 -5.31
N GLU A 59 -12.21 29.25 -5.32
CA GLU A 59 -13.30 29.63 -6.23
C GLU A 59 -12.93 29.52 -7.70
N LYS A 60 -11.64 29.67 -8.06
CA LYS A 60 -11.16 29.54 -9.44
C LYS A 60 -10.71 28.13 -9.80
N VAL A 61 -10.73 27.19 -8.86
CA VAL A 61 -10.35 25.80 -9.13
C VAL A 61 -11.49 25.12 -9.87
N ALA A 62 -11.28 24.80 -11.14
CA ALA A 62 -12.19 23.95 -11.90
C ALA A 62 -11.80 22.47 -11.78
N ASP A 63 -10.50 22.18 -11.68
CA ASP A 63 -10.02 20.82 -11.47
C ASP A 63 -8.67 20.76 -10.74
N PHE A 64 -8.24 19.55 -10.36
CA PHE A 64 -6.89 19.32 -9.86
C PHE A 64 -6.30 17.96 -10.25
N ASN A 65 -4.99 17.96 -10.44
CA ASN A 65 -4.14 16.80 -10.67
C ASN A 65 -3.25 16.52 -9.47
N VAL A 66 -2.78 15.28 -9.36
CA VAL A 66 -1.92 14.84 -8.27
C VAL A 66 -0.83 13.94 -8.81
N ILE A 67 0.39 14.13 -8.32
CA ILE A 67 1.52 13.24 -8.56
C ILE A 67 1.93 12.66 -7.21
N VAL A 68 1.87 11.34 -7.09
CA VAL A 68 2.27 10.62 -5.88
C VAL A 68 3.79 10.49 -5.87
N ALA A 69 4.39 10.76 -4.72
CA ALA A 69 5.83 10.65 -4.50
C ALA A 69 6.13 9.54 -3.49
N ALA A 70 7.31 8.93 -3.52
CA ALA A 70 7.71 7.90 -2.57
C ALA A 70 8.03 8.48 -1.18
N SER A 71 8.35 9.78 -1.10
CA SER A 71 8.68 10.45 0.17
C SER A 71 8.23 11.91 0.22
N GLU A 72 8.13 12.47 1.43
CA GLU A 72 7.86 13.90 1.62
C GLU A 72 8.96 14.78 1.00
N PHE A 73 10.23 14.36 1.11
CA PHE A 73 11.33 15.10 0.49
C PHE A 73 11.19 15.10 -1.04
N GLU A 74 10.67 14.02 -1.62
CA GLU A 74 10.44 13.95 -3.05
C GLU A 74 9.29 14.83 -3.50
N ALA A 75 8.18 14.81 -2.77
CA ALA A 75 7.10 15.75 -2.98
C ALA A 75 7.57 17.22 -2.89
N LEU A 76 8.51 17.52 -1.99
CA LEU A 76 9.10 18.86 -1.88
C LEU A 76 9.92 19.26 -3.10
N VAL A 77 10.84 18.40 -3.54
CA VAL A 77 11.67 18.68 -4.73
C VAL A 77 10.75 18.87 -5.93
N LEU A 78 9.78 17.97 -6.10
CA LEU A 78 8.80 18.00 -7.18
C LEU A 78 7.98 19.29 -7.19
N GLU A 79 7.45 19.72 -6.03
CA GLU A 79 6.69 20.97 -5.89
C GLU A 79 7.51 22.16 -6.38
N ASN A 80 8.76 22.27 -5.94
CA ASN A 80 9.63 23.37 -6.31
C ASN A 80 9.89 23.39 -7.83
N SER A 81 10.12 22.23 -8.44
CA SER A 81 10.35 22.12 -9.89
C SER A 81 9.10 22.51 -10.68
N LEU A 82 7.91 22.07 -10.27
CA LEU A 82 6.64 22.43 -10.89
C LEU A 82 6.30 23.92 -10.71
N ILE A 83 6.57 24.52 -9.55
CA ILE A 83 6.39 25.97 -9.33
C ILE A 83 7.32 26.77 -10.25
N LYS A 84 8.58 26.36 -10.41
CA LYS A 84 9.52 27.05 -11.32
C LYS A 84 9.07 26.94 -12.78
N ARG A 85 8.52 25.79 -13.18
CA ARG A 85 8.05 25.53 -14.54
C ARG A 85 6.80 26.34 -14.87
N HIS A 86 5.76 26.20 -14.04
CA HIS A 86 4.45 26.80 -14.33
C HIS A 86 4.31 28.24 -13.86
N LYS A 87 5.15 28.69 -12.91
CA LYS A 87 5.07 30.00 -12.23
C LYS A 87 3.63 30.39 -11.85
N PRO A 88 2.87 29.50 -11.18
CA PRO A 88 1.45 29.71 -10.90
C PRO A 88 1.20 31.00 -10.12
N HIS A 89 0.17 31.74 -10.53
CA HIS A 89 -0.18 33.04 -9.97
C HIS A 89 -0.33 33.01 -8.45
N TYR A 90 -1.06 32.01 -7.91
CA TYR A 90 -1.33 31.95 -6.48
C TYR A 90 -0.14 31.48 -5.65
N ASN A 91 0.84 30.74 -6.20
CA ASN A 91 2.08 30.43 -5.46
C ASN A 91 2.96 31.67 -5.24
N ILE A 92 2.87 32.65 -6.13
CA ILE A 92 3.59 33.92 -5.99
C ILE A 92 2.92 34.78 -4.91
N LEU A 93 1.58 34.83 -4.90
CA LEU A 93 0.77 35.63 -3.97
C LEU A 93 0.67 35.04 -2.55
N LEU A 94 0.74 33.71 -2.43
CA LEU A 94 0.59 32.95 -1.19
C LEU A 94 1.93 32.49 -0.59
N LYS A 95 3.04 33.18 -0.88
CA LYS A 95 4.37 32.83 -0.34
C LYS A 95 4.34 32.78 1.19
N ASP A 96 4.35 31.57 1.73
CA ASP A 96 4.67 31.30 3.13
C ASP A 96 6.20 31.28 3.28
N ASP A 97 6.72 32.14 4.13
CA ASP A 97 8.15 32.49 4.19
C ASP A 97 9.02 31.44 4.93
N LYS A 98 8.54 30.19 5.04
CA LYS A 98 9.28 29.07 5.63
C LYS A 98 10.05 28.32 4.54
N GLY A 99 11.02 29.00 3.96
CA GLY A 99 11.91 28.45 2.93
C GLY A 99 12.71 27.25 3.45
N TYR A 100 12.92 26.28 2.56
CA TYR A 100 13.79 25.14 2.82
C TYR A 100 15.26 25.56 2.67
N PRO A 101 16.15 25.06 3.55
CA PRO A 101 17.57 25.41 3.54
C PRO A 101 18.28 24.99 2.25
N PHE A 102 19.07 25.92 1.72
CA PHE A 102 20.05 25.74 0.67
C PHE A 102 21.44 25.61 1.30
N ILE A 103 22.36 24.94 0.61
CA ILE A 103 23.79 25.02 0.88
C ILE A 103 24.35 26.17 0.04
N ARG A 104 24.82 27.23 0.69
CA ARG A 104 25.55 28.34 0.08
C ARG A 104 27.04 28.02 0.09
N LEU A 105 27.69 28.16 -1.06
CA LEU A 105 29.13 27.99 -1.26
C LEU A 105 29.66 29.16 -2.09
N ASP A 106 30.53 29.96 -1.50
CA ASP A 106 31.15 31.10 -2.18
C ASP A 106 32.57 30.78 -2.60
N LEU A 107 32.73 30.33 -3.85
CA LEU A 107 34.03 29.96 -4.43
C LEU A 107 34.94 31.15 -4.72
N LYS A 108 34.47 32.40 -4.60
CA LYS A 108 35.33 33.59 -4.75
C LYS A 108 36.17 33.88 -3.50
N SER A 109 35.75 33.36 -2.35
CA SER A 109 36.53 33.46 -1.11
C SER A 109 37.84 32.69 -1.24
N PRO A 110 38.98 33.21 -0.71
CA PRO A 110 40.24 32.48 -0.65
C PRO A 110 40.14 31.14 0.11
N TYR A 111 39.27 31.10 1.12
CA TYR A 111 38.87 29.91 1.87
C TYR A 111 37.33 29.80 1.82
N PRO A 112 36.77 29.19 0.76
CA PRO A 112 35.33 29.00 0.62
C PRO A 112 34.80 28.09 1.74
N ALA A 113 33.54 28.27 2.17
CA ALA A 113 32.90 27.42 3.18
C ALA A 113 31.47 27.05 2.76
N MET A 114 31.05 25.82 3.04
CA MET A 114 29.65 25.40 2.90
C MET A 114 28.85 25.91 4.09
N SER A 115 27.75 26.61 3.84
CA SER A 115 26.92 27.21 4.87
C SER A 115 25.43 27.03 4.57
N LEU A 116 24.60 27.02 5.61
CA LEU A 116 23.14 26.96 5.43
C LEU A 116 22.60 28.35 5.12
N SER A 117 21.84 28.46 4.04
CA SER A 117 21.05 29.65 3.73
C SER A 117 19.57 29.31 3.70
N ALA A 118 18.72 30.17 4.26
CA ALA A 118 17.26 29.97 4.18
C ALA A 118 16.70 30.29 2.78
N LYS A 119 17.42 31.10 1.98
CA LYS A 119 17.02 31.54 0.64
C LYS A 119 18.24 31.59 -0.28
N ALA A 120 18.05 31.34 -1.58
CA ALA A 120 19.08 31.61 -2.58
C ALA A 120 19.24 33.14 -2.74
N GLY A 121 20.46 33.63 -2.59
CA GLY A 121 20.81 35.04 -2.71
C GLY A 121 21.31 35.40 -4.11
N LYS A 122 21.35 36.70 -4.42
CA LYS A 122 21.96 37.26 -5.65
C LYS A 122 23.33 37.88 -5.34
N ASP A 123 24.13 37.21 -4.52
CA ASP A 123 25.44 37.68 -4.03
C ASP A 123 26.61 37.10 -4.84
N GLY A 124 26.34 36.36 -5.90
CA GLY A 124 27.35 35.69 -6.73
C GLY A 124 27.92 34.41 -6.11
N ALA A 125 27.43 33.99 -4.93
CA ALA A 125 27.71 32.66 -4.39
C ALA A 125 26.84 31.60 -5.07
N ARG A 126 27.28 30.34 -4.98
CA ARG A 126 26.53 29.20 -5.50
C ARG A 126 25.61 28.66 -4.43
N TYR A 127 24.38 28.34 -4.81
CA TYR A 127 23.36 27.80 -3.91
C TYR A 127 22.90 26.44 -4.42
N PHE A 128 23.00 25.43 -3.57
CA PHE A 128 22.61 24.06 -3.87
C PHE A 128 21.40 23.67 -3.03
N GLY A 129 20.46 22.92 -3.59
CA GLY A 129 19.22 22.51 -2.92
C GLY A 129 17.95 23.13 -3.53
N PRO A 130 16.84 23.18 -2.79
CA PRO A 130 16.71 22.97 -1.34
C PRO A 130 16.90 21.51 -0.90
N PHE A 131 17.52 21.31 0.27
CA PHE A 131 17.78 19.98 0.82
C PHE A 131 16.93 19.72 2.06
N GLY A 132 15.70 19.25 1.86
CA GLY A 132 14.84 18.74 2.94
C GLY A 132 14.84 19.63 4.18
N SER A 133 14.93 19.04 5.37
CA SER A 133 15.02 19.79 6.63
C SER A 133 16.43 20.35 6.89
N ARG A 134 16.55 21.36 7.79
CA ARG A 134 17.85 21.90 8.21
C ARG A 134 18.79 20.83 8.80
N SER A 135 18.24 19.79 9.42
CA SER A 135 19.03 18.66 9.90
C SER A 135 19.60 17.88 8.72
N GLN A 136 18.76 17.52 7.75
CA GLN A 136 19.19 16.79 6.56
C GLN A 136 20.24 17.56 5.75
N THR A 137 20.09 18.89 5.61
CA THR A 137 21.10 19.71 4.95
C THR A 137 22.43 19.72 5.71
N ARG A 138 22.41 19.74 7.05
CA ARG A 138 23.63 19.63 7.86
C ARG A 138 24.28 18.27 7.68
N ASP A 139 23.49 17.20 7.65
CA ASP A 139 24.01 15.85 7.44
C ASP A 139 24.68 15.73 6.07
N ILE A 140 24.12 16.33 5.03
CA ILE A 140 24.73 16.41 3.69
C ILE A 140 26.08 17.14 3.76
N ILE A 141 26.12 18.34 4.36
CA ILE A 141 27.36 19.12 4.53
C ILE A 141 28.40 18.27 5.28
N SER A 142 28.05 17.68 6.42
CA SER A 142 28.97 16.88 7.24
C SER A 142 29.49 15.66 6.46
N THR A 143 28.64 14.99 5.68
CA THR A 143 29.04 13.80 4.92
C THR A 143 29.99 14.16 3.78
N ILE A 144 29.71 15.22 3.02
CA ILE A 144 30.62 15.73 1.98
C ILE A 144 31.93 16.20 2.60
N SER A 145 31.86 16.91 3.72
CA SER A 145 33.05 17.40 4.41
C SER A 145 33.96 16.24 4.83
N LYS A 146 33.39 15.17 5.40
CA LYS A 146 34.15 13.96 5.76
C LYS A 146 34.75 13.26 4.54
N ALA A 147 33.98 13.10 3.46
CA ALA A 147 34.45 12.41 2.26
C ALA A 147 35.65 13.12 1.59
N LEU A 148 35.68 14.46 1.65
CA LEU A 148 36.74 15.27 1.06
C LEU A 148 37.80 15.74 2.07
N LEU A 149 37.70 15.28 3.33
CA LEU A 149 38.54 15.69 4.47
C LEU A 149 38.56 17.21 4.69
N LEU A 150 37.44 17.87 4.40
CA LEU A 150 37.20 19.29 4.63
C LEU A 150 36.80 19.53 6.10
N PRO A 151 36.94 20.77 6.61
CA PRO A 151 36.65 21.08 7.99
C PRO A 151 35.13 21.12 8.25
N ASP A 152 34.68 20.34 9.22
CA ASP A 152 33.33 20.37 9.81
C ASP A 152 33.36 20.95 11.24
N CYS A 153 34.36 21.77 11.55
CA CYS A 153 34.56 22.39 12.87
C CYS A 153 34.17 23.87 12.87
N SER A 154 34.16 24.50 14.05
CA SER A 154 33.79 25.91 14.21
C SER A 154 34.91 26.92 13.86
N ARG A 155 36.09 26.45 13.43
CA ARG A 155 37.24 27.30 13.08
C ARG A 155 36.98 28.08 11.78
N LYS A 156 37.51 29.30 11.69
CA LYS A 156 37.39 30.20 10.54
C LYS A 156 38.74 30.36 9.87
N PHE A 157 38.82 30.00 8.60
CA PHE A 157 40.03 30.12 7.79
C PHE A 157 39.97 31.42 6.94
N PRO A 158 41.08 32.15 6.77
CA PRO A 158 42.45 31.85 7.22
C PRO A 158 42.76 32.24 8.68
N ARG A 159 41.85 32.92 9.38
CA ARG A 159 42.09 33.52 10.71
C ARG A 159 42.65 32.54 11.76
N ASP A 160 42.16 31.31 11.78
CA ASP A 160 42.47 30.32 12.83
C ASP A 160 43.57 29.32 12.39
N ILE A 161 44.33 29.63 11.32
CA ILE A 161 45.50 28.85 10.88
C ILE A 161 46.67 29.09 11.85
N GLY A 162 47.29 28.01 12.33
CA GLY A 162 48.49 28.04 13.18
C GLY A 162 48.28 28.52 14.61
N ARG A 163 47.01 28.76 15.02
CA ARG A 163 46.67 29.35 16.32
C ARG A 163 46.59 28.33 17.45
N ASP A 164 46.10 27.13 17.16
CA ASP A 164 45.84 26.07 18.14
C ASP A 164 46.31 24.70 17.62
N ARG A 165 46.49 23.74 18.54
CA ARG A 165 46.74 22.34 18.21
C ARG A 165 45.63 21.76 17.31
N PRO A 166 45.94 20.80 16.41
CA PRO A 166 44.95 20.17 15.55
C PRO A 166 43.88 19.44 16.39
N CYS A 167 42.65 19.39 15.87
CA CYS A 167 41.50 18.81 16.56
C CYS A 167 41.42 17.28 16.39
N LEU A 168 40.53 16.63 17.14
CA LEU A 168 40.30 15.18 17.05
C LEU A 168 39.99 14.71 15.62
N ASN A 169 39.24 15.48 14.83
CA ASN A 169 38.92 15.12 13.44
C ASN A 169 40.18 14.97 12.57
N TYR A 170 41.25 15.71 12.85
CA TYR A 170 42.53 15.52 12.17
C TYR A 170 43.18 14.19 12.59
N HIS A 171 43.25 13.91 13.90
CA HIS A 171 43.84 12.68 14.42
C HIS A 171 43.07 11.42 14.02
N MET A 172 41.76 11.52 13.79
CA MET A 172 40.92 10.44 13.29
C MET A 172 40.97 10.28 11.75
N GLY A 173 41.70 11.14 11.03
CA GLY A 173 41.73 11.10 9.57
C GLY A 173 40.43 11.56 8.90
N ALA A 174 39.58 12.32 9.59
CA ALA A 174 38.33 12.90 9.05
C ALA A 174 38.51 14.34 8.52
N CYS A 175 39.68 14.94 8.70
CA CYS A 175 40.03 16.28 8.23
C CYS A 175 41.53 16.32 7.89
N ALA A 176 41.91 16.99 6.80
CA ALA A 176 43.31 17.11 6.37
C ALA A 176 44.14 18.12 7.21
N GLY A 177 43.56 18.70 8.26
CA GLY A 177 44.31 19.58 9.17
C GLY A 177 44.54 20.99 8.63
N TRP A 178 43.54 21.57 7.96
CA TRP A 178 43.57 22.94 7.39
C TRP A 178 43.90 24.08 8.36
N CYS A 179 43.98 23.79 9.66
CA CYS A 179 44.39 24.72 10.71
C CYS A 179 45.88 24.67 11.03
N LEU A 180 46.65 23.75 10.45
CA LEU A 180 48.11 23.71 10.60
C LEU A 180 48.75 24.83 9.80
N LYS A 181 49.92 25.33 10.24
CA LYS A 181 50.63 26.44 9.58
C LYS A 181 50.99 26.12 8.12
N ASP A 182 51.27 24.85 7.83
CA ASP A 182 51.72 24.38 6.52
C ASP A 182 50.55 23.92 5.63
N SER A 183 49.31 24.37 5.92
CA SER A 183 48.14 23.99 5.12
C SER A 183 48.18 24.61 3.73
N ASP A 184 48.00 23.81 2.69
CA ASP A 184 47.91 24.28 1.31
C ASP A 184 46.52 24.87 1.00
N GLY A 185 46.46 26.19 0.82
CA GLY A 185 45.22 26.88 0.45
C GLY A 185 44.71 26.53 -0.95
N GLU A 186 45.56 26.08 -1.87
CA GLU A 186 45.16 25.62 -3.21
C GLU A 186 44.49 24.26 -3.16
N ASP A 187 45.05 23.30 -2.43
CA ASP A 187 44.41 21.99 -2.20
C ASP A 187 43.06 22.16 -1.49
N TYR A 188 42.95 23.09 -0.53
CA TYR A 188 41.67 23.42 0.11
C TYR A 188 40.62 23.87 -0.92
N ARG A 189 40.98 24.82 -1.78
CA ARG A 189 40.08 25.31 -2.84
C ARG A 189 39.76 24.22 -3.86
N ALA A 190 40.72 23.37 -4.21
CA ALA A 190 40.50 22.23 -5.10
C ALA A 190 39.44 21.30 -4.52
N ARG A 191 39.55 20.90 -3.26
CA ARG A 191 38.54 20.06 -2.58
C ARG A 191 37.20 20.74 -2.44
N MET A 192 37.15 22.07 -2.26
CA MET A 192 35.89 22.80 -2.26
C MET A 192 35.23 22.89 -3.64
N ARG A 193 36.01 22.90 -4.73
CA ARG A 193 35.49 22.70 -6.09
C ARG A 193 34.96 21.29 -6.29
N GLN A 194 35.62 20.27 -5.74
CA GLN A 194 35.11 18.88 -5.75
C GLN A 194 33.79 18.77 -4.98
N ALA A 195 33.66 19.44 -3.82
CA ALA A 195 32.39 19.51 -3.09
C ALA A 195 31.28 20.15 -3.92
N ALA A 196 31.59 21.18 -4.70
CA ALA A 196 30.65 21.79 -5.64
C ALA A 196 30.20 20.79 -6.73
N LEU A 197 31.13 20.04 -7.33
CA LEU A 197 30.80 19.01 -8.33
C LEU A 197 29.86 17.93 -7.76
N ILE A 198 30.10 17.48 -6.52
CA ILE A 198 29.20 16.52 -5.85
C ILE A 198 27.80 17.12 -5.68
N LEU A 199 27.72 18.37 -5.21
CA LEU A 199 26.44 19.07 -5.01
C LEU A 199 25.70 19.40 -6.31
N GLU A 200 26.39 19.39 -7.46
CA GLU A 200 25.82 19.52 -8.81
C GLU A 200 25.34 18.19 -9.41
N GLY A 201 25.56 17.07 -8.72
CA GLY A 201 25.30 15.74 -9.26
C GLY A 201 26.34 15.29 -10.29
N ARG A 202 27.47 15.99 -10.41
CA ARG A 202 28.60 15.65 -11.31
C ARG A 202 29.66 14.82 -10.60
N ALA A 203 29.22 13.92 -9.71
CA ALA A 203 30.10 13.03 -8.97
C ALA A 203 30.85 12.05 -9.89
N GLY A 204 30.27 11.69 -11.04
CA GLY A 204 30.92 10.85 -12.07
C GLY A 204 32.27 11.43 -12.53
N GLU A 205 32.28 12.71 -12.92
CA GLU A 205 33.50 13.41 -13.36
C GLU A 205 34.57 13.45 -12.26
N LEU A 206 34.14 13.65 -11.01
CA LEU A 206 35.06 13.60 -9.86
C LEU A 206 35.66 12.21 -9.66
N LYS A 207 34.87 11.15 -9.84
CA LYS A 207 35.35 9.76 -9.71
C LYS A 207 36.37 9.43 -10.79
N GLU A 208 36.13 9.82 -12.04
CA GLU A 208 37.08 9.65 -13.14
C GLU A 208 38.38 10.38 -12.86
N SER A 209 38.30 11.67 -12.50
CA SER A 209 39.49 12.46 -12.17
C SER A 209 40.27 11.90 -10.96
N LEU A 210 39.59 11.38 -9.94
CA LEU A 210 40.25 10.74 -8.79
C LEU A 210 40.89 9.40 -9.16
N ARG A 211 40.29 8.64 -10.09
CA ARG A 211 40.84 7.38 -10.59
C ARG A 211 42.09 7.62 -11.42
N GLU A 212 42.05 8.58 -12.34
CA GLU A 212 43.23 8.98 -13.13
C GLU A 212 44.37 9.44 -12.23
N GLN A 213 44.09 10.30 -11.23
CA GLN A 213 45.09 10.75 -10.26
C GLN A 213 45.65 9.61 -9.40
N MET A 214 44.82 8.61 -9.07
CA MET A 214 45.24 7.41 -8.33
C MET A 214 46.18 6.55 -9.19
N GLU A 215 45.81 6.29 -10.45
CA GLU A 215 46.59 5.50 -11.40
C GLU A 215 47.92 6.18 -11.70
N GLN A 216 47.92 7.47 -12.01
CA GLN A 216 49.13 8.26 -12.22
C GLN A 216 50.04 8.25 -10.99
N ALA A 217 49.50 8.41 -9.78
CA ALA A 217 50.30 8.33 -8.56
C ALA A 217 50.89 6.93 -8.33
N ALA A 218 50.21 5.87 -8.76
CA ALA A 218 50.72 4.50 -8.71
C ALA A 218 51.84 4.28 -9.74
N GLU A 219 51.69 4.80 -10.96
CA GLU A 219 52.73 4.77 -12.01
C GLU A 219 54.00 5.53 -11.58
N GLU A 220 53.84 6.67 -10.89
CA GLU A 220 54.94 7.44 -10.29
C GLU A 220 55.53 6.80 -9.02
N LEU A 221 55.09 5.59 -8.63
CA LEU A 221 55.50 4.86 -7.42
C LEU A 221 55.20 5.61 -6.10
N ARG A 222 54.24 6.53 -6.11
CA ARG A 222 53.78 7.31 -4.95
C ARG A 222 52.59 6.63 -4.26
N PHE A 223 52.83 5.44 -3.70
CA PHE A 223 51.78 4.56 -3.17
C PHE A 223 50.92 5.19 -2.06
N GLU A 224 51.50 6.01 -1.18
CA GLU A 224 50.72 6.71 -0.14
C GLU A 224 49.71 7.69 -0.74
N LYS A 225 50.10 8.41 -1.79
CA LYS A 225 49.23 9.35 -2.50
C LYS A 225 48.14 8.62 -3.28
N ALA A 226 48.49 7.50 -3.92
CA ALA A 226 47.52 6.62 -4.57
C ALA A 226 46.49 6.07 -3.57
N ALA A 227 46.92 5.61 -2.40
CA ALA A 227 46.02 5.15 -1.34
C ALA A 227 45.06 6.26 -0.87
N GLN A 228 45.55 7.50 -0.71
CA GLN A 228 44.69 8.64 -0.37
C GLN A 228 43.65 8.95 -1.45
N PHE A 229 43.97 8.82 -2.74
CA PHE A 229 43.00 8.99 -3.82
C PHE A 229 41.99 7.85 -3.86
N ARG A 230 42.43 6.60 -3.67
CA ARG A 230 41.56 5.42 -3.55
C ARG A 230 40.54 5.56 -2.44
N ASP A 231 40.98 5.96 -1.25
CA ASP A 231 40.11 6.05 -0.08
C ASP A 231 39.10 7.21 -0.23
N ARG A 232 39.52 8.32 -0.88
CA ARG A 232 38.61 9.40 -1.31
C ARG A 232 37.59 8.92 -2.35
N LEU A 233 38.03 8.18 -3.35
CA LEU A 233 37.15 7.61 -4.38
C LEU A 233 36.06 6.73 -3.73
N ARG A 234 36.44 5.84 -2.81
CA ARG A 234 35.50 5.01 -2.04
C ARG A 234 34.52 5.84 -1.19
N ALA A 235 35.00 6.91 -0.57
CA ALA A 235 34.14 7.80 0.21
C ALA A 235 33.10 8.52 -0.68
N VAL A 236 33.51 8.95 -1.89
CA VAL A 236 32.61 9.56 -2.88
C VAL A 236 31.61 8.54 -3.43
N GLU A 237 32.02 7.31 -3.72
CA GLU A 237 31.12 6.22 -4.12
C GLU A 237 30.08 5.91 -3.02
N GLY A 238 30.47 5.97 -1.75
CA GLY A 238 29.57 5.79 -0.61
C GLY A 238 28.50 6.88 -0.45
N LEU A 239 28.71 8.08 -1.01
CA LEU A 239 27.73 9.18 -0.97
C LEU A 239 26.53 8.94 -1.87
N GLU A 240 26.71 8.24 -3.00
CA GLU A 240 25.64 7.94 -3.96
C GLU A 240 24.53 7.07 -3.36
N ASN A 241 24.84 6.27 -2.33
CA ASN A 241 23.85 5.46 -1.61
C ASN A 241 22.94 6.26 -0.67
N LYS A 242 23.25 7.53 -0.36
CA LYS A 242 22.46 8.37 0.55
C LYS A 242 21.96 9.68 -0.07
N GLN A 243 22.53 10.12 -1.19
CA GLN A 243 22.18 11.38 -1.82
C GLN A 243 21.55 11.15 -3.19
N ARG A 244 20.28 11.57 -3.28
CA ARG A 244 19.46 11.61 -4.49
C ARG A 244 20.16 12.37 -5.63
N VAL A 245 20.69 11.62 -6.59
CA VAL A 245 21.18 12.08 -7.90
C VAL A 245 19.99 12.16 -8.86
N ILE A 246 19.19 13.22 -8.75
CA ILE A 246 17.97 13.36 -9.59
C ILE A 246 18.13 14.40 -10.71
N ALA A 247 19.08 15.34 -10.66
CA ALA A 247 18.98 16.54 -11.51
C ALA A 247 19.75 16.54 -12.85
N THR A 248 20.78 15.72 -13.07
CA THR A 248 21.71 15.97 -14.20
C THR A 248 21.97 14.78 -15.14
N ALA A 249 21.75 13.53 -14.70
CA ALA A 249 22.00 12.35 -15.54
C ALA A 249 20.80 11.90 -16.40
N PHE A 250 19.61 12.47 -16.17
CA PHE A 250 18.33 12.02 -16.75
C PHE A 250 17.54 13.18 -17.37
N ALA A 251 18.26 14.17 -17.90
CA ALA A 251 17.65 15.30 -18.58
C ALA A 251 16.96 14.82 -19.86
N ASP A 252 15.65 15.04 -19.98
CA ASP A 252 14.83 14.70 -21.16
C ASP A 252 14.53 13.19 -21.27
N THR A 253 13.91 12.63 -20.22
CA THR A 253 13.53 11.22 -20.11
C THR A 253 12.05 11.07 -19.75
N ASP A 254 11.33 10.17 -20.40
CA ASP A 254 10.00 9.75 -19.96
C ASP A 254 10.07 8.38 -19.28
N ALA A 255 9.38 8.22 -18.16
CA ALA A 255 9.24 6.94 -17.48
C ALA A 255 7.81 6.42 -17.61
N VAL A 256 7.68 5.24 -18.20
CA VAL A 256 6.39 4.58 -18.43
C VAL A 256 6.07 3.65 -17.26
N GLY A 257 4.83 3.78 -16.76
CA GLY A 257 4.24 2.89 -15.78
C GLY A 257 3.04 2.18 -16.39
N PHE A 258 2.97 0.86 -16.19
CA PHE A 258 1.81 0.05 -16.57
C PHE A 258 1.38 -0.78 -15.37
N CYS A 259 0.07 -0.82 -15.09
CA CYS A 259 -0.48 -1.62 -14.01
C CYS A 259 -1.83 -2.19 -14.42
N ARG A 260 -2.01 -3.50 -14.20
CA ARG A 260 -3.31 -4.18 -14.32
C ARG A 260 -4.06 -4.14 -13.00
N GLY A 261 -5.39 -4.09 -13.07
CA GLY A 261 -6.27 -4.09 -11.91
C GLY A 261 -7.72 -4.27 -12.32
N ALA A 262 -8.64 -3.61 -11.62
CA ALA A 262 -10.05 -3.58 -12.02
C ALA A 262 -10.28 -2.92 -13.38
N ARG A 263 -9.36 -2.04 -13.77
CA ARG A 263 -9.07 -1.56 -15.12
C ARG A 263 -7.56 -1.48 -15.24
N SER A 264 -7.03 -1.44 -16.45
CA SER A 264 -5.60 -1.20 -16.68
C SER A 264 -5.33 0.30 -16.75
N CYS A 265 -4.14 0.68 -16.29
CA CYS A 265 -3.68 2.06 -16.32
C CYS A 265 -2.28 2.13 -16.91
N PHE A 266 -2.13 3.04 -17.87
CA PHE A 266 -0.86 3.46 -18.45
C PHE A 266 -0.57 4.88 -17.94
N THR A 267 0.66 5.12 -17.50
CA THR A 267 1.08 6.43 -17.00
C THR A 267 2.42 6.78 -17.59
N VAL A 268 2.59 8.03 -18.01
CA VAL A 268 3.88 8.57 -18.46
C VAL A 268 4.28 9.71 -17.55
N LEU A 269 5.44 9.58 -16.91
CA LEU A 269 6.07 10.63 -16.11
C LEU A 269 7.14 11.31 -16.95
N HIS A 270 6.98 12.61 -17.20
CA HIS A 270 7.87 13.38 -18.06
C HIS A 270 8.97 14.06 -17.27
N PHE A 271 10.25 13.78 -17.54
CA PHE A 271 11.38 14.44 -16.86
C PHE A 271 12.15 15.35 -17.82
N VAL A 272 12.14 16.66 -17.55
CA VAL A 272 12.83 17.67 -18.36
C VAL A 272 13.93 18.31 -17.51
N GLY A 273 15.19 18.21 -17.95
CA GLY A 273 16.32 18.72 -17.17
C GLY A 273 16.50 18.02 -15.81
N GLY A 274 16.09 16.75 -15.70
CA GLY A 274 16.14 15.95 -14.47
C GLY A 274 14.97 16.21 -13.51
N ASP A 275 14.14 17.21 -13.79
CA ASP A 275 12.96 17.54 -13.00
C ASP A 275 11.71 16.89 -13.60
N LEU A 276 10.87 16.28 -12.76
CA LEU A 276 9.56 15.79 -13.19
C LEU A 276 8.66 16.98 -13.54
N ALA A 277 8.29 16.99 -14.80
CA ALA A 277 7.69 18.10 -15.51
C ALA A 277 6.18 17.90 -15.66
N GLY A 278 5.72 16.65 -15.80
CA GLY A 278 4.30 16.34 -16.02
C GLY A 278 3.98 14.86 -15.80
N LYS A 279 2.69 14.56 -15.78
CA LYS A 279 2.16 13.19 -15.67
C LYS A 279 0.94 13.06 -16.57
N ASP A 280 1.00 12.13 -17.50
CA ASP A 280 -0.13 11.73 -18.33
C ASP A 280 -0.64 10.34 -17.94
N VAL A 281 -1.94 10.13 -18.04
CA VAL A 281 -2.63 8.95 -17.52
C VAL A 281 -3.72 8.51 -18.49
N GLU A 282 -3.69 7.25 -18.88
CA GLU A 282 -4.71 6.62 -19.71
C GLU A 282 -5.29 5.37 -19.02
N MET A 283 -6.62 5.26 -19.02
CA MET A 283 -7.37 4.18 -18.36
C MET A 283 -8.17 3.39 -19.40
N PHE A 284 -7.95 2.08 -19.45
CA PHE A 284 -8.56 1.18 -20.43
C PHE A 284 -8.92 -0.16 -19.80
N GLU A 285 -9.63 -0.99 -20.55
CA GLU A 285 -9.94 -2.36 -20.10
C GLU A 285 -8.67 -3.22 -20.09
N GLU A 286 -8.72 -4.35 -19.39
CA GLU A 286 -7.55 -5.22 -19.32
C GLU A 286 -7.21 -5.79 -20.72
N PRO A 287 -5.99 -5.56 -21.24
CA PRO A 287 -5.57 -6.10 -22.52
C PRO A 287 -5.48 -7.64 -22.45
N LEU A 288 -5.78 -8.31 -23.57
CA LEU A 288 -5.70 -9.77 -23.66
C LEU A 288 -4.25 -10.23 -23.83
N GLU A 289 -3.45 -9.38 -24.45
CA GLU A 289 -2.04 -9.53 -24.72
C GLU A 289 -1.21 -9.59 -23.42
N GLU A 290 -0.01 -10.13 -23.50
CA GLU A 290 0.95 -10.07 -22.38
C GLU A 290 1.45 -8.64 -22.16
N ASP A 291 2.07 -8.39 -20.99
CA ASP A 291 2.48 -7.03 -20.60
C ASP A 291 3.45 -6.39 -21.61
N ALA A 292 4.37 -7.15 -22.19
CA ALA A 292 5.33 -6.64 -23.17
C ALA A 292 4.64 -6.14 -24.44
N GLU A 293 3.73 -6.93 -25.01
CA GLU A 293 2.98 -6.60 -26.21
C GLU A 293 2.00 -5.44 -25.95
N ALA A 294 1.31 -5.46 -24.81
CA ALA A 294 0.42 -4.37 -24.40
C ALA A 294 1.18 -3.05 -24.23
N VAL A 295 2.32 -3.05 -23.52
CA VAL A 295 3.15 -1.86 -23.32
C VAL A 295 3.68 -1.33 -24.66
N SER A 296 4.13 -2.21 -25.55
CA SER A 296 4.59 -1.81 -26.89
C SER A 296 3.49 -1.07 -27.68
N GLY A 297 2.29 -1.67 -27.77
CA GLY A 297 1.16 -1.07 -28.47
C GLY A 297 0.75 0.29 -27.88
N LEU A 298 0.71 0.39 -26.55
CA LEU A 298 0.36 1.63 -25.84
C LEU A 298 1.40 2.73 -26.06
N VAL A 299 2.70 2.41 -25.97
CA VAL A 299 3.79 3.36 -26.24
C VAL A 299 3.69 3.88 -27.67
N ARG A 300 3.48 2.99 -28.64
CA ARG A 300 3.32 3.36 -30.06
C ARG A 300 2.14 4.31 -30.25
N GLN A 301 0.97 3.97 -29.71
CA GLN A 301 -0.23 4.81 -29.79
C GLN A 301 -0.01 6.18 -29.13
N TYR A 302 0.59 6.18 -27.94
CA TYR A 302 0.83 7.38 -27.16
C TYR A 302 1.71 8.38 -27.90
N TYR A 303 2.91 7.98 -28.34
CA TYR A 303 3.84 8.89 -29.00
C TYR A 303 3.44 9.24 -30.44
N ALA A 304 2.60 8.41 -31.10
CA ALA A 304 1.99 8.77 -32.38
C ALA A 304 0.98 9.93 -32.24
N ALA A 305 0.22 9.95 -31.14
CA ALA A 305 -0.75 11.00 -30.84
C ALA A 305 -0.08 12.31 -30.36
N HIS A 306 1.02 12.23 -29.62
CA HIS A 306 1.71 13.38 -29.01
C HIS A 306 2.82 13.95 -29.90
N ARG A 307 2.45 14.51 -31.07
CA ARG A 307 3.41 15.16 -31.97
C ARG A 307 4.02 16.41 -31.32
N GLY A 308 5.32 16.39 -31.00
CA GLY A 308 6.09 17.56 -30.56
C GLY A 308 6.73 17.49 -29.17
N GLY A 309 6.50 16.42 -28.41
CA GLY A 309 6.96 16.27 -27.01
C GLY A 309 7.84 15.04 -26.75
N TRP A 310 8.59 14.55 -27.74
CA TRP A 310 9.36 13.32 -27.58
C TRP A 310 10.59 13.54 -26.68
N PRO A 311 10.87 12.68 -25.68
CA PRO A 311 12.08 12.76 -24.86
C PRO A 311 13.31 12.21 -25.62
N ARG A 312 14.51 12.32 -25.04
CA ARG A 312 15.70 11.61 -25.56
C ARG A 312 15.70 10.14 -25.19
N SER A 313 15.10 9.77 -24.05
CA SER A 313 15.07 8.41 -23.54
C SER A 313 13.67 8.08 -23.01
N ILE A 314 13.18 6.88 -23.31
CA ILE A 314 11.91 6.35 -22.84
C ILE A 314 12.22 5.09 -22.03
N LEU A 315 11.85 5.10 -20.75
CA LEU A 315 12.07 3.98 -19.85
C LEU A 315 10.80 3.14 -19.75
N LEU A 316 10.92 1.83 -20.00
CA LEU A 316 9.82 0.88 -20.02
C LEU A 316 9.87 -0.11 -18.85
N PRO A 317 8.71 -0.53 -18.32
CA PRO A 317 8.63 -1.47 -17.19
C PRO A 317 9.06 -2.89 -17.54
N CYS A 318 9.02 -3.26 -18.82
CA CYS A 318 9.41 -4.57 -19.35
C CYS A 318 10.16 -4.40 -20.67
N GLU A 319 10.87 -5.44 -21.09
CA GLU A 319 11.45 -5.50 -22.44
C GLU A 319 10.33 -5.79 -23.44
N ILE A 320 10.44 -5.18 -24.62
CA ILE A 320 9.51 -5.35 -25.73
C ILE A 320 10.29 -5.82 -26.96
N GLU A 321 9.69 -6.68 -27.77
CA GLU A 321 10.38 -7.31 -28.92
C GLU A 321 10.73 -6.28 -30.00
N ASP A 322 9.86 -5.30 -30.23
CA ASP A 322 9.95 -4.29 -31.29
C ASP A 322 10.64 -2.99 -30.83
N ALA A 323 11.44 -3.04 -29.75
CA ALA A 323 12.10 -1.86 -29.18
C ALA A 323 12.96 -1.12 -30.21
N GLN A 324 13.74 -1.85 -31.01
CA GLN A 324 14.64 -1.26 -32.00
C GLN A 324 13.89 -0.56 -33.13
N GLU A 325 12.75 -1.13 -33.55
CA GLU A 325 11.90 -0.59 -34.60
C GLU A 325 11.17 0.66 -34.13
N LEU A 326 10.70 0.67 -32.87
CA LEU A 326 10.12 1.84 -32.23
C LEU A 326 11.15 2.95 -32.03
N GLU A 327 12.38 2.64 -31.62
CA GLU A 327 13.46 3.61 -31.53
C GLU A 327 13.69 4.31 -32.87
N THR A 328 13.80 3.54 -33.96
CA THR A 328 14.00 4.09 -35.31
C THR A 328 12.82 4.97 -35.71
N LEU A 329 11.59 4.48 -35.56
CA LEU A 329 10.37 5.20 -35.92
C LEU A 329 10.25 6.54 -35.17
N LEU A 330 10.44 6.51 -33.85
CA LEU A 330 10.34 7.72 -33.01
C LEU A 330 11.51 8.67 -33.29
N SER A 331 12.70 8.15 -33.60
CA SER A 331 13.86 8.97 -33.96
C SER A 331 13.64 9.72 -35.28
N GLU A 332 13.03 9.06 -36.27
CA GLU A 332 12.65 9.67 -37.54
C GLU A 332 11.61 10.78 -37.35
N PHE A 333 10.56 10.51 -36.57
CA PHE A 333 9.51 11.51 -36.30
C PHE A 333 10.02 12.72 -35.51
N SER A 334 10.92 12.50 -34.55
CA SER A 334 11.45 13.56 -33.70
C SER A 334 12.62 14.33 -34.33
N GLY A 335 13.21 13.81 -35.41
CA GLY A 335 14.42 14.36 -36.05
C GLY A 335 15.69 14.23 -35.20
N ARG A 336 15.65 13.45 -34.11
CA ARG A 336 16.77 13.20 -33.20
C ARG A 336 16.75 11.76 -32.71
N ARG A 337 17.90 11.22 -32.30
CA ARG A 337 17.94 9.85 -31.79
C ARG A 337 17.20 9.72 -30.45
N ILE A 338 16.27 8.79 -30.39
CA ILE A 338 15.51 8.39 -29.20
C ILE A 338 15.96 7.00 -28.78
N TYR A 339 16.16 6.82 -27.47
CA TYR A 339 16.53 5.54 -26.86
C TYR A 339 15.35 4.97 -26.07
N ILE A 340 15.10 3.67 -26.21
CA ILE A 340 14.11 2.94 -25.43
C ILE A 340 14.86 1.94 -24.55
N GLU A 341 14.62 2.00 -23.24
CA GLU A 341 15.37 1.21 -22.27
C GLU A 341 14.46 0.54 -21.24
N SER A 342 14.78 -0.69 -20.87
CA SER A 342 14.07 -1.44 -19.82
C SER A 342 15.00 -1.76 -18.64
N PRO A 343 15.41 -0.74 -17.85
CA PRO A 343 16.40 -0.88 -16.79
C PRO A 343 15.95 -1.85 -15.70
N LYS A 344 16.83 -2.78 -15.31
CA LYS A 344 16.55 -3.78 -14.26
C LYS A 344 17.05 -3.40 -12.86
N ARG A 345 17.85 -2.34 -12.74
CA ARG A 345 18.43 -1.86 -11.47
C ARG A 345 18.85 -0.40 -11.56
N GLY A 346 19.07 0.22 -10.41
CA GLY A 346 19.58 1.60 -10.31
C GLY A 346 18.48 2.67 -10.40
N GLU A 347 18.88 3.91 -10.63
CA GLU A 347 17.97 5.07 -10.55
C GLU A 347 16.91 5.09 -11.67
N ARG A 348 17.24 4.65 -12.89
CA ARG A 348 16.27 4.59 -14.00
C ARG A 348 15.10 3.65 -13.68
N LEU A 349 15.37 2.54 -12.98
CA LEU A 349 14.32 1.65 -12.48
C LEU A 349 13.41 2.37 -11.46
N ARG A 350 13.96 3.22 -10.58
CA ARG A 350 13.13 3.96 -9.61
C ARG A 350 12.15 4.93 -10.28
N LEU A 351 12.49 5.49 -11.44
CA LEU A 351 11.58 6.34 -12.20
C LEU A 351 10.38 5.53 -12.75
N ILE A 352 10.63 4.31 -13.22
CA ILE A 352 9.58 3.37 -13.63
C ILE A 352 8.73 2.97 -12.43
N GLU A 353 9.34 2.67 -11.28
CA GLU A 353 8.60 2.32 -10.05
C GLU A 353 7.69 3.47 -9.60
N ALA A 354 8.16 4.72 -9.72
CA ALA A 354 7.35 5.90 -9.46
C ALA A 354 6.18 6.04 -10.46
N ALA A 355 6.41 5.75 -11.74
CA ALA A 355 5.35 5.75 -12.76
C ALA A 355 4.31 4.64 -12.50
N ALA A 356 4.76 3.43 -12.17
CA ALA A 356 3.92 2.29 -11.82
C ALA A 356 3.12 2.54 -10.52
N LEU A 357 3.71 3.20 -9.53
CA LEU A 357 3.00 3.65 -8.33
C LEU A 357 1.86 4.61 -8.71
N ASN A 358 2.12 5.59 -9.57
CA ASN A 358 1.09 6.53 -10.02
C ASN A 358 -0.03 5.82 -10.81
N ALA A 359 0.31 4.85 -11.67
CA ALA A 359 -0.68 4.04 -12.39
C ALA A 359 -1.61 3.27 -11.42
N ARG A 360 -1.02 2.61 -10.41
CA ARG A 360 -1.78 1.86 -9.40
C ARG A 360 -2.75 2.76 -8.61
N GLU A 361 -2.31 3.95 -8.24
CA GLU A 361 -3.14 4.91 -7.51
C GLU A 361 -4.29 5.46 -8.35
N GLU A 362 -4.09 5.68 -9.66
CA GLU A 362 -5.16 6.08 -10.57
C GLU A 362 -6.21 4.97 -10.75
N ILE A 363 -5.81 3.70 -10.80
CA ILE A 363 -6.74 2.56 -10.79
C ILE A 363 -7.61 2.60 -9.54
N GLN A 364 -7.01 2.73 -8.35
CA GLN A 364 -7.76 2.76 -7.10
C GLN A 364 -8.75 3.94 -7.04
N ARG A 365 -8.34 5.09 -7.55
CA ARG A 365 -9.13 6.32 -7.56
C ARG A 365 -10.31 6.27 -8.53
N ARG A 366 -10.11 5.72 -9.73
CA ARG A 366 -11.07 5.78 -10.84
C ARG A 366 -11.95 4.53 -10.96
N THR A 367 -11.67 3.46 -10.20
CA THR A 367 -12.49 2.24 -10.24
C THR A 367 -13.51 2.18 -9.10
N THR A 368 -14.75 1.89 -9.46
CA THR A 368 -15.84 1.72 -8.49
C THR A 368 -15.61 0.48 -7.63
N ALA A 369 -16.21 0.46 -6.43
CA ALA A 369 -16.18 -0.72 -5.58
C ALA A 369 -16.86 -1.94 -6.25
N ALA A 370 -17.81 -1.70 -7.16
CA ALA A 370 -18.46 -2.77 -7.94
C ALA A 370 -17.50 -3.38 -8.97
N GLN A 371 -16.82 -2.55 -9.78
CA GLN A 371 -15.82 -3.01 -10.74
C GLN A 371 -14.69 -3.78 -10.06
N ARG A 372 -14.21 -3.28 -8.91
CA ARG A 372 -13.19 -3.99 -8.12
C ARG A 372 -13.65 -5.37 -7.66
N ARG A 373 -14.88 -5.50 -7.13
CA ARG A 373 -15.43 -6.81 -6.74
C ARG A 373 -15.61 -7.74 -7.94
N SER A 374 -16.12 -7.24 -9.06
CA SER A 374 -16.26 -8.04 -10.29
C SER A 374 -14.93 -8.62 -10.72
N LYS A 375 -13.87 -7.79 -10.74
CA LYS A 375 -12.52 -8.25 -11.08
C LYS A 375 -11.96 -9.26 -10.10
N THR A 376 -12.21 -9.08 -8.80
CA THR A 376 -11.84 -10.08 -7.78
C THR A 376 -12.51 -11.42 -8.05
N LEU A 377 -13.79 -11.43 -8.45
CA LEU A 377 -14.54 -12.64 -8.78
C LEU A 377 -14.07 -13.27 -10.11
N GLU A 378 -13.72 -12.48 -11.13
CA GLU A 378 -13.09 -12.98 -12.36
C GLU A 378 -11.75 -13.67 -12.07
N TRP A 379 -10.93 -13.07 -11.21
CA TRP A 379 -9.68 -13.69 -10.80
C TRP A 379 -9.94 -15.00 -10.07
N LEU A 380 -10.90 -15.01 -9.14
CA LEU A 380 -11.31 -16.22 -8.41
C LEU A 380 -11.80 -17.30 -9.39
N GLN A 381 -12.59 -16.94 -10.39
CA GLN A 381 -13.06 -17.84 -11.44
C GLN A 381 -11.89 -18.50 -12.17
N LYS A 382 -10.92 -17.71 -12.64
CA LYS A 382 -9.73 -18.21 -13.33
C LYS A 382 -8.88 -19.11 -12.43
N ALA A 383 -8.63 -18.67 -11.19
CA ALA A 383 -7.79 -19.41 -10.25
C ALA A 383 -8.39 -20.76 -9.83
N LEU A 384 -9.72 -20.83 -9.75
CA LEU A 384 -10.46 -22.05 -9.41
C LEU A 384 -10.90 -22.85 -10.64
N GLU A 385 -10.55 -22.42 -11.85
CA GLU A 385 -10.92 -23.07 -13.12
C GLU A 385 -12.45 -23.28 -13.24
N LEU A 386 -13.25 -22.31 -12.79
CA LEU A 386 -14.72 -22.41 -12.83
C LEU A 386 -15.27 -22.15 -14.23
N GLU A 387 -16.19 -23.01 -14.67
CA GLU A 387 -16.90 -22.84 -15.95
C GLU A 387 -17.72 -21.55 -15.98
N ASN A 388 -18.42 -21.23 -14.89
CA ASN A 388 -19.29 -20.07 -14.77
C ASN A 388 -18.70 -19.01 -13.83
N PHE A 389 -19.06 -17.75 -14.08
CA PHE A 389 -18.72 -16.64 -13.20
C PHE A 389 -19.33 -16.88 -11.80
N PRO A 390 -18.56 -16.81 -10.70
CA PRO A 390 -19.04 -17.14 -9.35
C PRO A 390 -19.92 -16.03 -8.78
N ARG A 391 -21.10 -15.84 -9.37
CA ARG A 391 -22.05 -14.80 -9.01
C ARG A 391 -22.64 -15.09 -7.64
N ARG A 392 -23.10 -16.32 -7.40
CA ARG A 392 -23.69 -16.80 -6.15
C ARG A 392 -22.74 -17.80 -5.49
N ILE A 393 -22.18 -17.40 -4.36
CA ILE A 393 -21.31 -18.23 -3.53
C ILE A 393 -22.07 -18.63 -2.27
N GLU A 394 -22.18 -19.93 -2.01
CA GLU A 394 -22.72 -20.47 -0.76
C GLU A 394 -21.59 -21.00 0.11
N ALA A 395 -21.59 -20.66 1.40
CA ALA A 395 -20.56 -21.09 2.33
C ALA A 395 -21.16 -21.79 3.55
N PHE A 396 -20.55 -22.90 3.97
CA PHE A 396 -21.00 -23.74 5.08
C PHE A 396 -19.99 -23.79 6.23
N ASP A 397 -20.48 -23.68 7.46
CA ASP A 397 -19.73 -23.95 8.69
C ASP A 397 -20.54 -24.91 9.56
N VAL A 398 -19.89 -25.93 10.12
CA VAL A 398 -20.48 -26.88 11.06
C VAL A 398 -19.91 -26.60 12.45
N SER A 399 -20.80 -26.25 13.37
CA SER A 399 -20.47 -25.94 14.75
C SER A 399 -21.11 -26.97 15.70
N ASN A 400 -20.27 -27.61 16.50
CA ASN A 400 -20.71 -28.60 17.49
C ASN A 400 -21.15 -27.90 18.80
N LEU A 401 -22.32 -28.24 19.35
CA LEU A 401 -22.80 -27.67 20.61
C LEU A 401 -22.62 -28.55 21.86
N GLY A 402 -21.88 -29.66 21.79
CA GLY A 402 -21.86 -30.61 22.91
C GLY A 402 -23.28 -31.15 23.16
N ASP A 403 -23.85 -30.93 24.34
CA ASP A 403 -25.13 -31.54 24.77
C ASP A 403 -26.39 -30.96 24.09
N THR A 404 -26.26 -29.91 23.27
CA THR A 404 -27.42 -29.25 22.60
C THR A 404 -27.57 -29.58 21.10
N GLY A 405 -26.73 -30.49 20.58
CA GLY A 405 -26.75 -31.00 19.20
C GLY A 405 -25.70 -30.39 18.28
N ILE A 406 -25.72 -30.73 17.00
CA ILE A 406 -24.84 -30.14 15.97
C ILE A 406 -25.66 -29.21 15.07
N VAL A 407 -25.08 -28.07 14.69
CA VAL A 407 -25.69 -27.13 13.75
C VAL A 407 -24.76 -26.79 12.60
N ALA A 408 -25.34 -26.66 11.41
CA ALA A 408 -24.68 -26.07 10.27
C ALA A 408 -25.30 -24.72 9.93
N ALA A 409 -24.47 -23.73 9.65
CA ALA A 409 -24.88 -22.46 9.07
C ALA A 409 -24.48 -22.41 7.60
N MET A 410 -25.40 -21.93 6.77
CA MET A 410 -25.17 -21.64 5.37
C MET A 410 -25.34 -20.13 5.15
N THR A 411 -24.29 -19.49 4.67
CA THR A 411 -24.34 -18.10 4.22
C THR A 411 -24.34 -18.03 2.70
N VAL A 412 -24.88 -16.93 2.18
CA VAL A 412 -25.03 -16.71 0.74
C VAL A 412 -24.43 -15.37 0.41
N HIS A 413 -23.59 -15.34 -0.63
CA HIS A 413 -22.98 -14.13 -1.14
C HIS A 413 -23.31 -13.98 -2.62
N VAL A 414 -23.83 -12.82 -3.02
CA VAL A 414 -24.13 -12.51 -4.43
C VAL A 414 -23.28 -11.32 -4.85
N ASP A 415 -22.55 -11.45 -5.95
CA ASP A 415 -21.62 -10.42 -6.47
C ASP A 415 -20.60 -9.99 -5.38
N GLY A 416 -20.15 -10.96 -4.58
CA GLY A 416 -19.22 -10.79 -3.46
C GLY A 416 -19.80 -10.07 -2.25
N LYS A 417 -21.13 -9.89 -2.16
CA LYS A 417 -21.82 -9.27 -1.02
C LYS A 417 -22.72 -10.25 -0.27
N PRO A 418 -22.76 -10.21 1.07
CA PRO A 418 -23.70 -11.01 1.86
C PRO A 418 -25.17 -10.77 1.47
N LEU A 419 -25.89 -11.85 1.17
CA LEU A 419 -27.34 -11.87 0.93
C LEU A 419 -28.06 -12.54 2.11
N LYS A 420 -28.19 -11.78 3.22
CA LYS A 420 -28.67 -12.30 4.51
C LYS A 420 -30.05 -12.97 4.47
N ARG A 421 -30.95 -12.50 3.60
CA ARG A 421 -32.30 -13.08 3.45
C ARG A 421 -32.27 -14.55 3.00
N ASP A 422 -31.21 -14.97 2.32
CA ASP A 422 -31.08 -16.32 1.78
C ASP A 422 -30.36 -17.26 2.74
N TYR A 423 -29.82 -16.76 3.86
CA TYR A 423 -29.11 -17.59 4.83
C TYR A 423 -30.01 -18.71 5.34
N LYS A 424 -29.40 -19.87 5.57
CA LYS A 424 -30.09 -21.05 6.10
C LYS A 424 -29.32 -21.63 7.27
N ARG A 425 -30.06 -22.32 8.12
CA ARG A 425 -29.56 -22.92 9.35
C ARG A 425 -30.13 -24.33 9.42
N PHE A 426 -29.26 -25.30 9.60
CA PHE A 426 -29.64 -26.70 9.64
C PHE A 426 -29.33 -27.22 11.03
N ARG A 427 -30.37 -27.71 11.71
CA ARG A 427 -30.21 -28.50 12.93
C ARG A 427 -30.08 -29.96 12.52
N MET A 428 -29.00 -30.62 12.97
CA MET A 428 -28.80 -32.04 12.71
C MET A 428 -29.77 -32.86 13.54
N ARG A 429 -30.35 -33.89 12.92
CA ARG A 429 -31.24 -34.87 13.58
C ARG A 429 -30.50 -36.21 13.63
N ASP A 430 -30.67 -36.93 14.75
CA ASP A 430 -30.34 -38.35 14.89
C ASP A 430 -28.85 -38.69 14.72
N GLN A 431 -27.96 -38.01 15.45
CA GLN A 431 -26.55 -38.41 15.55
C GLN A 431 -26.19 -38.65 17.02
N ASP A 432 -26.14 -39.93 17.41
CA ASP A 432 -25.60 -40.38 18.71
C ASP A 432 -24.07 -40.21 18.81
N ILE A 433 -23.40 -39.94 17.67
CA ILE A 433 -21.95 -39.81 17.55
C ILE A 433 -21.60 -38.42 17.01
N ARG A 434 -20.61 -37.76 17.62
CA ARG A 434 -20.07 -36.47 17.18
C ARG A 434 -19.29 -36.65 15.87
N ASP A 435 -19.98 -36.58 14.74
CA ASP A 435 -19.39 -36.67 13.41
C ASP A 435 -19.65 -35.39 12.60
N ASP A 436 -18.63 -34.53 12.56
CA ASP A 436 -18.66 -33.26 11.83
C ASP A 436 -18.76 -33.48 10.31
N TYR A 437 -18.25 -34.61 9.78
CA TYR A 437 -18.38 -34.95 8.37
C TYR A 437 -19.81 -35.38 8.03
N ALA A 438 -20.39 -36.29 8.81
CA ALA A 438 -21.78 -36.69 8.62
C ALA A 438 -22.75 -35.50 8.73
N SER A 439 -22.45 -34.57 9.65
CA SER A 439 -23.21 -33.31 9.80
C SER A 439 -23.08 -32.39 8.58
N MET A 440 -21.87 -32.26 8.02
CA MET A 440 -21.64 -31.50 6.79
C MET A 440 -22.40 -32.12 5.61
N HIS A 441 -22.32 -33.44 5.45
CA HIS A 441 -23.06 -34.20 4.43
C HIS A 441 -24.56 -33.92 4.53
N GLN A 442 -25.14 -34.13 5.71
CA GLN A 442 -26.57 -33.94 5.94
C GLN A 442 -27.01 -32.50 5.63
N ALA A 443 -26.21 -31.49 6.01
CA ALA A 443 -26.52 -30.09 5.76
C ALA A 443 -26.58 -29.77 4.26
N VAL A 444 -25.52 -30.14 3.53
CA VAL A 444 -25.40 -29.91 2.07
C VAL A 444 -26.46 -30.72 1.32
N TYR A 445 -26.63 -31.99 1.66
CA TYR A 445 -27.63 -32.87 1.05
C TYR A 445 -29.04 -32.29 1.19
N ARG A 446 -29.43 -31.86 2.39
CA ARG A 446 -30.77 -31.28 2.62
C ARG A 446 -30.97 -29.98 1.85
N ARG A 447 -29.95 -29.11 1.81
CA ARG A 447 -29.99 -27.87 1.01
C ARG A 447 -30.26 -28.15 -0.46
N LEU A 448 -29.56 -29.13 -1.02
CA LEU A 448 -29.64 -29.47 -2.44
C LEU A 448 -30.91 -30.28 -2.74
N ARG A 449 -31.33 -31.17 -1.84
CA ARG A 449 -32.60 -31.91 -1.95
C ARG A 449 -33.80 -30.98 -2.03
N HIS A 450 -33.87 -29.95 -1.18
CA HIS A 450 -34.93 -28.94 -1.26
C HIS A 450 -34.99 -28.23 -2.62
N PHE A 451 -33.85 -28.01 -3.28
CA PHE A 451 -33.82 -27.46 -4.64
C PHE A 451 -34.35 -28.47 -5.67
N VAL A 452 -33.91 -29.73 -5.59
CA VAL A 452 -34.38 -30.81 -6.47
C VAL A 452 -35.89 -31.03 -6.32
N ASP A 453 -36.42 -30.89 -5.11
CA ASP A 453 -37.84 -31.00 -4.80
C ASP A 453 -38.67 -29.77 -5.24
N GLY A 454 -38.02 -28.74 -5.82
CA GLY A 454 -38.68 -27.56 -6.38
C GLY A 454 -39.01 -26.44 -5.38
N ASP A 455 -38.38 -26.40 -4.20
CA ASP A 455 -38.59 -25.31 -3.24
C ASP A 455 -37.90 -24.02 -3.72
N GLU A 456 -38.70 -23.03 -4.14
CA GLU A 456 -38.23 -21.73 -4.61
C GLU A 456 -37.34 -21.00 -3.59
N LYS A 457 -37.49 -21.26 -2.28
CA LYS A 457 -36.66 -20.63 -1.23
C LYS A 457 -35.21 -21.11 -1.24
N PHE A 458 -34.95 -22.20 -1.96
CA PHE A 458 -33.65 -22.84 -2.14
C PHE A 458 -33.18 -22.75 -3.61
N ALA A 459 -33.89 -22.01 -4.46
CA ALA A 459 -33.41 -21.62 -5.78
C ALA A 459 -32.71 -20.25 -5.73
N PRO A 460 -31.70 -20.00 -6.59
CA PRO A 460 -31.04 -20.94 -7.50
C PRO A 460 -29.94 -21.77 -6.80
N LEU A 461 -29.28 -22.66 -7.55
CA LEU A 461 -28.04 -23.32 -7.12
C LEU A 461 -26.88 -22.32 -7.03
N PRO A 462 -25.87 -22.57 -6.19
CA PRO A 462 -24.65 -21.77 -6.16
C PRO A 462 -23.75 -22.04 -7.37
N ASP A 463 -23.04 -21.02 -7.82
CA ASP A 463 -21.95 -21.14 -8.80
C ASP A 463 -20.66 -21.68 -8.15
N LEU A 464 -20.53 -21.49 -6.83
CA LEU A 464 -19.38 -21.94 -6.04
C LEU A 464 -19.84 -22.30 -4.61
N LEU A 465 -19.46 -23.48 -4.14
CA LEU A 465 -19.69 -23.95 -2.78
C LEU A 465 -18.39 -23.94 -1.98
N LEU A 466 -18.36 -23.17 -0.88
CA LEU A 466 -17.22 -23.07 0.03
C LEU A 466 -17.53 -23.77 1.35
N ILE A 467 -16.59 -24.56 1.86
CA ILE A 467 -16.74 -25.28 3.11
C ILE A 467 -15.69 -24.80 4.11
N ASP A 468 -16.09 -24.39 5.32
CA ASP A 468 -15.16 -24.04 6.41
C ASP A 468 -14.55 -25.30 7.03
N GLY A 469 -13.72 -25.96 6.25
CA GLY A 469 -13.03 -27.19 6.59
C GLY A 469 -12.07 -27.59 5.47
N GLY A 470 -11.09 -28.43 5.80
CA GLY A 470 -10.09 -28.90 4.83
C GLY A 470 -10.64 -29.89 3.80
N ARG A 471 -9.73 -30.59 3.12
CA ARG A 471 -10.01 -31.53 2.02
C ARG A 471 -11.17 -32.50 2.30
N THR A 472 -11.16 -33.15 3.46
CA THR A 472 -12.18 -34.16 3.80
C THR A 472 -13.58 -33.57 3.84
N HIS A 473 -13.75 -32.35 4.35
CA HIS A 473 -15.04 -31.66 4.37
C HIS A 473 -15.53 -31.31 2.95
N ALA A 474 -14.61 -30.87 2.08
CA ALA A 474 -14.92 -30.59 0.68
C ALA A 474 -15.35 -31.87 -0.06
N ALA A 475 -14.68 -32.99 0.18
CA ALA A 475 -15.04 -34.28 -0.40
C ALA A 475 -16.42 -34.77 0.07
N THR A 476 -16.71 -34.61 1.36
CA THR A 476 -18.03 -34.94 1.91
C THR A 476 -19.16 -34.10 1.31
N ALA A 477 -18.94 -32.79 1.15
CA ALA A 477 -19.91 -31.91 0.51
C ALA A 477 -20.10 -32.24 -0.98
N ARG A 478 -19.04 -32.65 -1.68
CA ARG A 478 -19.17 -33.11 -3.07
C ARG A 478 -19.99 -34.40 -3.18
N ALA A 479 -19.73 -35.39 -2.32
CA ALA A 479 -20.49 -36.63 -2.32
C ALA A 479 -22.00 -36.37 -2.13
N ALA A 480 -22.37 -35.46 -1.22
CA ALA A 480 -23.76 -35.06 -1.01
C ALA A 480 -24.44 -34.44 -2.26
N ALA A 481 -23.68 -33.73 -3.10
CA ALA A 481 -24.18 -33.19 -4.36
C ALA A 481 -24.32 -34.28 -5.44
N GLU A 482 -23.33 -35.17 -5.55
CA GLU A 482 -23.31 -36.27 -6.51
C GLU A 482 -24.44 -37.28 -6.29
N GLU A 483 -24.82 -37.55 -5.04
CA GLU A 483 -25.99 -38.38 -4.68
C GLU A 483 -27.31 -37.86 -5.25
N LEU A 484 -27.37 -36.57 -5.57
CA LEU A 484 -28.53 -35.89 -6.16
C LEU A 484 -28.38 -35.67 -7.67
N GLY A 485 -27.32 -36.20 -8.27
CA GLY A 485 -26.99 -35.99 -9.69
C GLY A 485 -26.55 -34.56 -10.02
N LEU A 486 -26.15 -33.76 -9.02
CA LEU A 486 -25.72 -32.37 -9.21
C LEU A 486 -24.19 -32.28 -9.28
N LYS A 487 -23.70 -31.51 -10.25
CA LYS A 487 -22.27 -31.19 -10.37
C LYS A 487 -22.06 -29.73 -10.00
N LEU A 488 -21.44 -29.49 -8.86
CA LEU A 488 -21.16 -28.16 -8.34
C LEU A 488 -19.66 -28.01 -8.03
N PRO A 489 -19.05 -26.84 -8.27
CA PRO A 489 -17.69 -26.57 -7.82
C PRO A 489 -17.65 -26.46 -6.29
N VAL A 490 -16.95 -27.40 -5.63
CA VAL A 490 -16.83 -27.46 -4.17
C VAL A 490 -15.38 -27.26 -3.74
N PHE A 491 -15.13 -26.36 -2.79
CA PHE A 491 -13.81 -26.11 -2.25
C PHE A 491 -13.83 -25.98 -0.73
N GLY A 492 -12.83 -26.56 -0.07
CA GLY A 492 -12.57 -26.39 1.36
C GLY A 492 -11.68 -25.19 1.64
N MET A 493 -11.88 -24.51 2.76
CA MET A 493 -11.05 -23.39 3.21
C MET A 493 -9.94 -23.89 4.15
N VAL A 494 -8.68 -23.76 3.73
CA VAL A 494 -7.50 -24.21 4.50
C VAL A 494 -6.94 -23.05 5.31
N LYS A 495 -6.94 -23.21 6.64
CA LYS A 495 -6.44 -22.20 7.61
C LYS A 495 -4.91 -22.28 7.76
N ASP A 496 -4.26 -21.14 7.99
CA ASP A 496 -2.87 -21.02 8.44
C ASP A 496 -2.76 -21.19 9.97
N ASP A 497 -1.54 -21.18 10.51
CA ASP A 497 -1.27 -21.27 11.96
C ASP A 497 -1.86 -20.09 12.77
N ARG A 498 -2.32 -19.03 12.08
CA ARG A 498 -3.00 -17.86 12.66
C ARG A 498 -4.50 -17.90 12.40
N HIS A 499 -5.06 -19.06 12.04
CA HIS A 499 -6.48 -19.29 11.73
C HIS A 499 -7.05 -18.47 10.56
N ARG A 500 -6.22 -18.04 9.61
CA ARG A 500 -6.66 -17.31 8.40
C ARG A 500 -6.62 -18.23 7.18
N THR A 501 -7.60 -18.14 6.29
CA THR A 501 -7.63 -18.99 5.07
C THR A 501 -6.49 -18.63 4.11
N ARG A 502 -5.48 -19.50 4.00
CA ARG A 502 -4.32 -19.32 3.11
C ARG A 502 -4.57 -19.83 1.69
N ALA A 503 -5.40 -20.84 1.56
CA ALA A 503 -5.64 -21.56 0.32
C ALA A 503 -7.06 -22.15 0.29
N LEU A 504 -7.54 -22.40 -0.92
CA LEU A 504 -8.71 -23.23 -1.17
C LEU A 504 -8.24 -24.61 -1.61
N VAL A 505 -8.95 -25.67 -1.20
CA VAL A 505 -8.58 -27.05 -1.53
C VAL A 505 -9.72 -27.76 -2.22
N THR A 506 -9.41 -28.42 -3.33
CA THR A 506 -10.34 -29.31 -4.03
C THR A 506 -10.60 -30.59 -3.20
N PRO A 507 -11.70 -31.30 -3.44
CA PRO A 507 -11.93 -32.62 -2.85
C PRO A 507 -10.80 -33.64 -3.13
N GLU A 508 -10.16 -33.54 -4.30
CA GLU A 508 -8.99 -34.32 -4.71
C GLU A 508 -7.74 -34.03 -3.86
N GLY A 509 -7.68 -32.86 -3.22
CA GLY A 509 -6.54 -32.42 -2.41
C GLY A 509 -5.58 -31.46 -3.12
N ARG A 510 -5.89 -31.00 -4.34
CA ARG A 510 -5.16 -29.88 -4.99
C ARG A 510 -5.45 -28.60 -4.22
N GLU A 511 -4.41 -27.99 -3.64
CA GLU A 511 -4.47 -26.67 -3.01
C GLU A 511 -4.24 -25.55 -4.02
N ILE A 512 -5.01 -24.47 -3.89
CA ILE A 512 -4.96 -23.27 -4.71
C ILE A 512 -4.67 -22.10 -3.77
N GLY A 513 -3.46 -21.55 -3.87
CA GLY A 513 -3.02 -20.44 -3.04
C GLY A 513 -3.76 -19.15 -3.40
N ILE A 514 -4.44 -18.56 -2.44
CA ILE A 514 -5.14 -17.27 -2.62
C ILE A 514 -4.33 -16.07 -2.10
N GLY A 515 -3.20 -16.33 -1.44
CA GLY A 515 -2.35 -15.29 -0.84
C GLY A 515 -1.64 -14.36 -1.85
N ALA A 516 -1.48 -14.80 -3.10
CA ALA A 516 -0.89 -13.97 -4.15
C ALA A 516 -1.77 -12.78 -4.54
N ASN A 517 -3.09 -12.88 -4.33
CA ASN A 517 -4.04 -11.81 -4.61
C ASN A 517 -4.74 -11.36 -3.30
N GLN A 518 -4.30 -10.22 -2.77
CA GLN A 518 -4.82 -9.68 -1.51
C GLN A 518 -6.33 -9.41 -1.53
N ALA A 519 -6.91 -9.06 -2.68
CA ALA A 519 -8.34 -8.79 -2.80
C ALA A 519 -9.17 -10.08 -2.68
N VAL A 520 -8.68 -11.17 -3.26
CA VAL A 520 -9.31 -12.49 -3.17
C VAL A 520 -9.16 -13.07 -1.77
N PHE A 521 -7.96 -12.97 -1.19
CA PHE A 521 -7.71 -13.32 0.20
C PHE A 521 -8.68 -12.61 1.16
N ALA A 522 -8.87 -11.29 0.98
CA ALA A 522 -9.82 -10.52 1.78
C ALA A 522 -11.29 -10.94 1.56
N LEU A 523 -11.69 -11.23 0.32
CA LEU A 523 -13.03 -11.71 0.00
C LEU A 523 -13.32 -13.04 0.69
N ILE A 524 -12.46 -14.05 0.50
CA ILE A 524 -12.62 -15.39 1.10
C ILE A 524 -12.60 -15.30 2.63
N GLY A 525 -11.68 -14.51 3.20
CA GLY A 525 -11.64 -14.26 4.64
C GLY A 525 -12.94 -13.64 5.17
N SER A 526 -13.54 -12.70 4.43
CA SER A 526 -14.82 -12.10 4.83
C SER A 526 -15.99 -13.10 4.78
N ILE A 527 -16.00 -14.00 3.79
CA ILE A 527 -17.02 -15.05 3.66
C ILE A 527 -16.89 -16.05 4.81
N GLN A 528 -15.66 -16.45 5.14
CA GLN A 528 -15.40 -17.36 6.26
C GLN A 528 -15.86 -16.77 7.58
N GLU A 529 -15.44 -15.54 7.90
CA GLU A 529 -15.82 -14.85 9.13
C GLU A 529 -17.33 -14.70 9.25
N GLU A 530 -18.01 -14.33 8.16
CA GLU A 530 -19.46 -14.18 8.14
C GLU A 530 -20.19 -15.53 8.36
N THR A 531 -19.64 -16.62 7.81
CA THR A 531 -20.19 -17.97 7.96
C THR A 531 -20.01 -18.48 9.39
N HIS A 532 -18.81 -18.31 9.94
CA HIS A 532 -18.51 -18.64 11.32
C HIS A 532 -19.37 -17.82 12.31
N ARG A 533 -19.50 -16.51 12.08
CA ARG A 533 -20.39 -15.63 12.85
C ARG A 533 -21.84 -16.12 12.83
N SER A 534 -22.34 -16.52 11.66
CA SER A 534 -23.71 -17.03 11.51
C SER A 534 -23.93 -18.32 12.31
N ALA A 535 -22.93 -19.21 12.32
CA ALA A 535 -22.94 -20.44 13.11
C ALA A 535 -22.95 -20.14 14.62
N ILE A 536 -22.06 -19.27 15.11
CA ILE A 536 -22.01 -18.84 16.53
C ILE A 536 -23.32 -18.18 16.96
N GLU A 537 -23.88 -17.29 16.15
CA GLU A 537 -25.15 -16.62 16.47
C GLU A 537 -26.29 -17.62 16.60
N TYR A 538 -26.35 -18.61 15.71
CA TYR A 538 -27.34 -19.68 15.80
C TYR A 538 -27.10 -20.56 17.03
N GLN A 539 -25.84 -20.87 17.31
CA GLN A 539 -25.42 -21.62 18.49
C GLN A 539 -25.92 -20.96 19.78
N ARG A 540 -25.68 -19.65 19.92
CA ARG A 540 -26.12 -18.86 21.06
C ARG A 540 -27.63 -18.86 21.20
N LYS A 541 -28.36 -18.74 20.09
CA LYS A 541 -29.83 -18.77 20.09
C LYS A 541 -30.37 -20.10 20.64
N LEU A 542 -29.84 -21.24 20.16
CA LEU A 542 -30.28 -22.56 20.61
C LEU A 542 -29.94 -22.84 22.08
N ARG A 543 -28.75 -22.42 22.55
CA ARG A 543 -28.39 -22.54 23.98
C ARG A 543 -29.35 -21.76 24.88
N ASN A 544 -29.77 -20.57 24.46
CA ASN A 544 -30.75 -19.76 25.20
C ASN A 544 -32.14 -20.41 25.21
N GLU A 545 -32.58 -20.98 24.08
CA GLU A 545 -33.86 -21.70 23.98
C GLU A 545 -33.88 -22.97 24.84
N ALA A 546 -32.81 -23.78 24.79
CA ALA A 546 -32.66 -24.98 25.62
C ALA A 546 -32.59 -24.64 27.12
N SER A 547 -31.87 -23.58 27.49
CA SER A 547 -31.80 -23.09 28.87
C SER A 547 -33.15 -22.58 29.37
N GLY A 548 -33.95 -22.00 28.48
CA GLY A 548 -35.29 -21.55 28.81
C GLY A 548 -36.27 -22.70 29.05
N SER A 549 -36.30 -23.68 28.13
CA SER A 549 -37.22 -24.82 28.19
C SER A 549 -37.00 -25.72 29.41
N ALA A 550 -35.77 -25.87 29.90
CA ALA A 550 -35.49 -26.65 31.12
C ALA A 550 -36.04 -25.98 32.39
N LEU A 551 -36.02 -24.63 32.46
CA LEU A 551 -36.55 -23.87 33.60
C LEU A 551 -38.07 -23.72 33.53
N ASP A 552 -38.66 -23.68 32.34
CA ASP A 552 -40.11 -23.59 32.13
C ASP A 552 -40.87 -24.84 32.60
N LYS A 553 -40.18 -25.99 32.75
CA LYS A 553 -40.75 -27.24 33.26
C LYS A 553 -40.92 -27.23 34.78
N ILE A 554 -40.38 -26.24 35.49
CA ILE A 554 -40.40 -26.17 36.95
C ILE A 554 -41.67 -25.42 37.41
N PRO A 555 -42.55 -26.06 38.22
CA PRO A 555 -43.75 -25.40 38.74
C PRO A 555 -43.41 -24.09 39.46
N GLY A 556 -44.06 -22.99 39.06
CA GLY A 556 -43.86 -21.67 39.66
C GLY A 556 -42.73 -20.83 39.05
N ILE A 557 -42.02 -21.33 38.04
CA ILE A 557 -41.08 -20.56 37.20
C ILE A 557 -41.79 -20.13 35.91
N GLY A 558 -42.24 -18.87 35.90
CA GLY A 558 -42.72 -18.19 34.70
C GLY A 558 -41.60 -17.43 33.96
N PRO A 559 -41.90 -16.85 32.78
CA PRO A 559 -40.91 -16.20 31.91
C PRO A 559 -40.11 -15.07 32.59
N ARG A 560 -40.72 -14.36 33.55
CA ARG A 560 -40.06 -13.30 34.34
C ARG A 560 -38.99 -13.85 35.29
N ARG A 561 -39.32 -14.87 36.09
CA ARG A 561 -38.41 -15.49 37.06
C ARG A 561 -37.27 -16.25 36.40
N ARG A 562 -37.55 -16.85 35.23
CA ARG A 562 -36.54 -17.45 34.35
C ARG A 562 -35.49 -16.45 33.89
N ALA A 563 -35.93 -15.28 33.43
CA ALA A 563 -35.02 -14.22 32.99
C ALA A 563 -34.17 -13.70 34.16
N GLU A 564 -34.75 -13.57 35.36
CA GLU A 564 -34.03 -13.15 36.58
C GLU A 564 -32.96 -14.18 36.98
N LEU A 565 -33.28 -15.48 36.97
CA LEU A 565 -32.33 -16.57 37.23
C LEU A 565 -31.15 -16.55 36.24
N LEU A 566 -31.43 -16.50 34.94
CA LEU A 566 -30.38 -16.50 33.90
C LEU A 566 -29.55 -15.21 33.92
N LYS A 567 -30.13 -14.08 34.31
CA LYS A 567 -29.41 -12.80 34.44
C LYS A 567 -28.41 -12.84 35.59
N TYR A 568 -28.80 -13.44 36.72
CA TYR A 568 -27.98 -13.55 37.93
C TYR A 568 -26.91 -14.64 37.82
N PHE A 569 -27.31 -15.87 37.51
CA PHE A 569 -26.43 -17.05 37.47
C PHE A 569 -25.70 -17.25 36.13
N LYS A 570 -26.04 -16.47 35.09
CA LYS A 570 -25.40 -16.45 33.75
C LYS A 570 -25.55 -17.71 32.90
N SER A 571 -25.73 -18.90 33.48
CA SER A 571 -25.89 -20.16 32.75
C SER A 571 -26.80 -21.15 33.49
N LEU A 572 -27.43 -22.07 32.76
CA LEU A 572 -28.25 -23.13 33.35
C LEU A 572 -27.42 -24.04 34.29
N LYS A 573 -26.16 -24.31 33.95
CA LYS A 573 -25.26 -25.13 34.78
C LYS A 573 -25.01 -24.49 36.15
N ALA A 574 -24.85 -23.17 36.19
CA ALA A 574 -24.70 -22.43 37.44
C ALA A 574 -25.99 -22.40 38.26
N VAL A 575 -27.16 -22.37 37.61
CA VAL A 575 -28.46 -22.51 38.30
C VAL A 575 -28.61 -23.91 38.90
N LYS A 576 -28.21 -24.96 38.17
CA LYS A 576 -28.22 -26.35 38.67
C LYS A 576 -27.32 -26.55 39.89
N ALA A 577 -26.14 -25.92 39.90
CA ALA A 577 -25.17 -26.05 41.00
C ALA A 577 -25.42 -25.11 42.19
N ALA A 578 -26.42 -24.21 42.10
CA ALA A 578 -26.68 -23.21 43.13
C ALA A 578 -27.38 -23.84 44.36
N SER A 579 -26.95 -23.45 45.56
CA SER A 579 -27.59 -23.88 46.79
C SER A 579 -28.99 -23.27 46.94
N PRO A 580 -29.89 -23.84 47.78
CA PRO A 580 -31.20 -23.27 48.04
C PRO A 580 -31.11 -21.83 48.56
N GLU A 581 -30.08 -21.50 49.32
CA GLU A 581 -29.83 -20.14 49.83
C GLU A 581 -29.44 -19.16 48.72
N GLN A 582 -28.60 -19.61 47.78
CA GLN A 582 -28.22 -18.81 46.62
C GLN A 582 -29.40 -18.56 45.68
N LEU A 583 -30.22 -19.58 45.43
CA LEU A 583 -31.44 -19.45 44.61
C LEU A 583 -32.46 -18.48 45.23
N ARG A 584 -32.51 -18.40 46.56
CA ARG A 584 -33.37 -17.46 47.30
C ARG A 584 -32.97 -15.99 47.16
N LEU A 585 -31.77 -15.68 46.70
CA LEU A 585 -31.37 -14.31 46.39
C LEU A 585 -32.17 -13.71 45.22
N VAL A 586 -32.75 -14.58 44.38
CA VAL A 586 -33.46 -14.19 43.15
C VAL A 586 -34.91 -14.69 43.15
N LEU A 587 -35.26 -15.69 43.96
CA LEU A 587 -36.58 -16.32 43.98
C LEU A 587 -37.21 -16.41 45.39
N PRO A 588 -38.54 -16.40 45.51
CA PRO A 588 -39.23 -16.70 46.76
C PRO A 588 -38.91 -18.11 47.29
N LYS A 589 -38.93 -18.28 48.62
CA LYS A 589 -38.51 -19.52 49.32
C LYS A 589 -39.05 -20.81 48.70
N ASN A 590 -40.36 -20.88 48.45
CA ASN A 590 -41.00 -22.11 47.93
C ASN A 590 -40.61 -22.39 46.47
N THR A 591 -40.38 -21.35 45.68
CA THR A 591 -39.98 -21.49 44.27
C THR A 591 -38.49 -21.81 44.15
N ALA A 592 -37.63 -21.26 45.01
CA ALA A 592 -36.22 -21.61 45.08
C ALA A 592 -36.02 -23.09 45.46
N GLN A 593 -36.82 -23.60 46.40
CA GLN A 593 -36.81 -25.00 46.78
C GLN A 593 -37.26 -25.90 45.62
N ALA A 594 -38.36 -25.56 44.93
CA ALA A 594 -38.83 -26.31 43.76
C ALA A 594 -37.79 -26.37 42.62
N VAL A 595 -37.00 -25.31 42.43
CA VAL A 595 -35.90 -25.30 41.44
C VAL A 595 -34.75 -26.20 41.88
N TYR A 596 -34.36 -26.15 43.16
CA TYR A 596 -33.31 -27.00 43.69
C TYR A 596 -33.69 -28.48 43.63
N ASP A 597 -34.89 -28.81 44.08
CA ASP A 597 -35.40 -30.18 44.10
C ASP A 597 -35.44 -30.76 42.69
N TYR A 598 -36.02 -30.04 41.71
CA TYR A 598 -36.12 -30.47 40.31
C TYR A 598 -34.78 -30.91 39.70
N PHE A 599 -33.67 -30.26 40.06
CA PHE A 599 -32.34 -30.59 39.52
C PHE A 599 -31.54 -31.59 40.36
N HIS A 600 -31.95 -31.88 41.60
CA HIS A 600 -31.25 -32.79 42.52
C HIS A 600 -32.05 -34.05 42.88
N THR A 601 -33.30 -34.18 42.42
CA THR A 601 -34.11 -35.41 42.61
C THR A 601 -33.65 -36.61 41.77
N GLU A 602 -32.77 -36.46 40.78
CA GLU A 602 -32.22 -37.61 40.04
C GLU A 602 -31.01 -38.28 40.72
N GLU A 603 -30.37 -37.66 41.72
CA GLU A 603 -29.25 -38.28 42.45
C GLU A 603 -29.68 -39.20 43.59
N SER A 604 -30.98 -39.25 43.93
CA SER A 604 -31.51 -40.09 45.02
C SER A 604 -31.90 -41.52 44.58
N GLY A 605 -31.76 -41.85 43.28
CA GLY A 605 -32.12 -43.16 42.71
C GLY A 605 -30.97 -44.15 42.50
N LYS A 606 -29.73 -43.82 42.91
CA LYS A 606 -28.59 -44.76 42.95
C LYS A 606 -28.01 -44.83 44.36
N LYS A 607 -28.69 -45.58 45.22
CA LYS A 607 -28.08 -46.27 46.35
C LYS A 607 -28.59 -47.69 46.41
#